data_AF-A0A380DR74-F1
#
_entry.id   AF-A0A380DR74-F1
#
_cell.length_a   1.000
_cell.length_b   1.000
_cell.length_c   1.000
_cell.angle_alpha   90.00
_cell.angle_beta   90.00
_cell.angle_gamma   90.00
#
_symmetry.space_group_name_H-M   'P 1'
#
loop_
_entity.id
_entity.type
_entity.pdbx_description
1 polymer ?
#
loop_
_entity_poly.entity_id
_entity_poly.type
_entity_poly.pdbx_seq_one_letter_code
_entity_poly.pdbx_strand_id
1 'polypeptide(L)'
;MERTSQLELKINEHIKNNMQRYISINHSIGGIPEMYFYSYVSGATISIIKYWVMDKQPISVDELAKHVHNIVFNGPLRIMAENRLHKSNLDSLT
;
A
#
# COMPACT_ATOMS: atom_id res chain seq x y z
N MET A 1 13.09 21.42 -2.69
CA MET A 1 11.76 20.82 -2.94
C MET A 1 11.96 19.65 -3.87
N GLU A 2 11.63 18.43 -3.45
CA GLU A 2 11.64 17.29 -4.38
C GLU A 2 10.62 17.55 -5.49
N ARG A 3 11.01 17.27 -6.74
CA ARG A 3 10.13 17.45 -7.89
C ARG A 3 9.08 16.34 -7.89
N THR A 4 7.85 16.65 -7.48
CA THR A 4 6.71 15.74 -7.66
C THR A 4 6.41 15.63 -9.16
N SER A 5 6.42 14.41 -9.71
CA SER A 5 6.09 14.19 -11.11
C SER A 5 4.59 14.36 -11.37
N GLN A 6 4.21 14.72 -12.61
CA GLN A 6 2.79 14.78 -13.02
C GLN A 6 2.09 13.40 -12.89
N LEU A 7 2.86 12.31 -13.02
CA LEU A 7 2.37 10.96 -12.80
C LEU A 7 2.02 10.73 -11.33
N GLU A 8 2.88 11.14 -10.40
CA GLU A 8 2.61 11.06 -8.96
C GLU A 8 1.38 11.86 -8.56
N LEU A 9 1.17 13.04 -9.16
CA LEU A 9 -0.02 13.85 -8.93
C LEU A 9 -1.29 13.13 -9.39
N LYS A 10 -1.29 12.54 -10.59
CA LYS A 10 -2.43 11.77 -11.09
C LYS A 10 -2.72 10.53 -10.26
N ILE A 11 -1.69 9.78 -9.86
CA ILE A 11 -1.86 8.59 -8.99
C ILE A 11 -2.48 9.00 -7.66
N ASN A 12 -1.95 10.06 -7.03
CA ASN A 12 -2.49 10.62 -5.80
C ASN A 12 -3.96 11.03 -5.96
N GLU A 13 -4.30 11.75 -7.03
CA GLU A 13 -5.67 12.17 -7.31
C GLU A 13 -6.62 10.97 -7.48
N HIS A 14 -6.21 9.94 -8.22
CA HIS A 14 -7.00 8.73 -8.38
C HIS A 14 -7.23 7.98 -7.05
N ILE A 15 -6.19 7.87 -6.20
CA ILE A 15 -6.31 7.25 -4.88
C ILE A 15 -7.26 8.06 -4.00
N LYS A 16 -7.12 9.39 -3.98
CA LYS A 16 -7.98 10.30 -3.23
C LYS A 16 -9.44 10.17 -3.65
N ASN A 17 -9.70 10.28 -4.96
CA ASN A 17 -11.04 10.22 -5.52
C ASN A 17 -11.71 8.87 -5.26
N ASN A 18 -10.96 7.76 -5.38
CA ASN A 18 -11.50 6.46 -5.04
C ASN A 18 -11.82 6.34 -3.55
N MET A 19 -10.92 6.77 -2.66
CA MET A 19 -11.19 6.73 -1.23
C MET A 19 -12.40 7.58 -0.84
N GLN A 20 -12.50 8.82 -1.32
CA GLN A 20 -13.60 9.73 -1.00
C GLN A 20 -14.97 9.20 -1.43
N ARG A 21 -15.04 8.31 -2.43
CA ARG A 21 -16.29 7.62 -2.81
C ARG A 21 -16.80 6.64 -1.76
N TYR A 22 -15.91 6.11 -0.92
CA TYR A 22 -16.24 5.05 0.05
C TYR A 22 -16.08 5.48 1.51
N ILE A 23 -15.56 6.69 1.80
CA ILE A 23 -15.43 7.20 3.16
C ILE A 23 -16.76 7.79 3.65
N SER A 24 -17.23 7.30 4.79
CA SER A 24 -18.48 7.72 5.42
C SER A 24 -18.38 9.13 6.02
N ILE A 25 -19.45 9.90 5.84
CA ILE A 25 -20.02 11.10 6.53
C ILE A 25 -19.12 11.90 7.51
N ASN A 26 -18.30 11.25 8.34
CA ASN A 26 -17.54 11.84 9.44
C ASN A 26 -16.04 12.02 9.14
N HIS A 27 -15.61 11.97 7.87
CA HIS A 27 -14.22 12.20 7.45
C HIS A 27 -13.17 11.36 8.20
N SER A 28 -13.53 10.12 8.55
CA SER A 28 -12.64 9.19 9.26
C SER A 28 -12.86 7.74 8.83
N ILE A 29 -11.80 6.93 8.91
CA ILE A 29 -11.80 5.49 8.63
C ILE A 29 -11.20 4.78 9.85
N GLY A 30 -11.99 3.95 10.53
CA GLY A 30 -11.51 3.23 11.72
C GLY A 30 -10.95 4.15 12.82
N GLY A 31 -11.49 5.36 12.94
CA GLY A 31 -11.01 6.39 13.88
C GLY A 31 -9.81 7.22 13.38
N ILE A 32 -9.29 6.94 12.19
CA ILE A 32 -8.18 7.68 11.57
C ILE A 32 -8.78 8.81 10.70
N PRO A 33 -8.33 10.08 10.84
CA PRO A 33 -8.80 11.15 9.96
C PRO A 33 -8.46 10.86 8.50
N GLU A 34 -9.39 11.16 7.58
CA GLU A 34 -9.31 10.73 6.18
C GLU A 34 -8.01 11.14 5.48
N MET A 35 -7.50 12.34 5.75
CA MET A 35 -6.30 12.85 5.11
C MET A 35 -5.02 12.17 5.61
N TYR A 36 -5.02 11.69 6.86
CA TYR A 36 -3.93 10.88 7.41
C TYR A 36 -3.93 9.49 6.79
N PHE A 37 -5.10 8.86 6.69
CA PHE A 37 -5.26 7.57 6.04
C PHE A 37 -4.85 7.65 4.56
N TYR A 38 -5.33 8.68 3.85
CA TYR A 38 -4.99 8.94 2.45
C TYR A 38 -3.50 9.10 2.26
N SER A 39 -2.86 9.98 3.05
CA SER A 39 -1.42 10.23 2.97
C SER A 39 -0.60 8.95 3.15
N TYR A 40 -0.98 8.10 4.11
CA TYR A 40 -0.34 6.81 4.34
C TYR A 40 -0.49 5.87 3.13
N VAL A 41 -1.72 5.64 2.66
CA VAL A 41 -1.99 4.69 1.57
C VAL A 41 -1.36 5.17 0.26
N SER A 42 -1.51 6.45 -0.08
CA SER A 42 -0.98 7.00 -1.33
C SER A 42 0.54 7.07 -1.31
N GLY A 43 1.13 7.50 -0.19
CA GLY A 43 2.58 7.57 -0.01
C GLY A 43 3.24 6.19 -0.10
N ALA A 44 2.70 5.19 0.60
CA ALA A 44 3.21 3.82 0.53
C ALA A 44 3.10 3.24 -0.89
N THR A 45 1.94 3.43 -1.54
CA THR A 45 1.71 2.92 -2.91
C THR A 45 2.68 3.56 -3.92
N ILE A 46 2.86 4.88 -3.88
CA ILE A 46 3.79 5.58 -4.76
C ILE A 46 5.24 5.15 -4.51
N SER A 47 5.62 4.96 -3.24
CA SER A 47 6.96 4.48 -2.89
C SER A 47 7.23 3.09 -3.48
N ILE A 48 6.26 2.17 -3.41
CA ILE A 48 6.36 0.85 -4.03
C ILE A 48 6.54 0.96 -5.55
N ILE A 49 5.75 1.81 -6.22
CA ILE A 49 5.86 2.01 -7.68
C ILE A 49 7.23 2.59 -8.05
N LYS A 50 7.74 3.58 -7.29
CA LYS A 50 9.07 4.15 -7.52
C LYS A 50 10.16 3.10 -7.39
N TYR A 51 10.09 2.26 -6.35
CA TYR A 51 11.03 1.16 -6.17
C TYR A 51 10.96 0.16 -7.35
N TRP A 52 9.76 -0.23 -7.76
CA TRP A 52 9.54 -1.13 -8.90
C TRP A 52 10.10 -0.57 -10.22
N VAL A 53 9.92 0.73 -10.51
CA VAL A 53 10.49 1.37 -11.71
C VAL A 53 12.02 1.35 -11.70
N MET A 54 12.64 1.43 -10.52
CA MET A 54 14.09 1.42 -10.36
C MET A 54 14.70 0.01 -10.28
N ASP A 55 13.87 -1.02 -10.16
CA ASP A 55 14.31 -2.40 -10.09
C ASP A 55 14.94 -2.82 -11.44
N LYS A 56 16.08 -3.52 -11.38
CA LYS A 56 16.76 -4.04 -12.57
C LYS A 56 16.08 -5.27 -13.13
N GLN A 57 15.27 -5.95 -12.32
CA GLN A 57 14.50 -7.14 -12.71
C GLN A 57 13.08 -7.04 -12.13
N PRO A 58 12.29 -6.05 -12.58
CA PRO A 58 10.97 -5.82 -12.02
C PRO A 58 10.06 -7.01 -12.29
N ILE A 59 9.25 -7.36 -11.28
CA ILE A 59 8.09 -8.23 -11.45
C ILE A 59 7.10 -7.62 -12.47
N SER A 60 6.14 -8.42 -12.95
CA SER A 60 5.12 -7.89 -13.86
C SER A 60 4.23 -6.83 -13.18
N VAL A 61 3.60 -5.96 -13.99
CA VAL A 61 2.66 -4.95 -13.48
C VAL A 61 1.48 -5.62 -12.74
N ASP A 62 1.00 -6.76 -13.25
CA ASP A 62 -0.10 -7.51 -12.62
C ASP A 62 0.30 -8.07 -11.25
N GLU A 63 1.53 -8.56 -11.11
CA GLU A 63 2.07 -9.00 -9.82
C GLU A 63 2.25 -7.84 -8.85
N LEU A 64 2.80 -6.72 -9.32
CA LEU A 64 2.91 -5.50 -8.52
C LEU A 64 1.55 -5.06 -7.97
N ALA A 65 0.53 -5.00 -8.83
CA ALA A 65 -0.83 -4.62 -8.45
C ALA A 65 -1.41 -5.59 -7.40
N LYS A 66 -1.20 -6.90 -7.57
CA LYS A 66 -1.60 -7.91 -6.58
C LYS A 66 -0.91 -7.71 -5.23
N HIS A 67 0.39 -7.42 -5.21
CA HIS A 67 1.12 -7.18 -3.97
C HIS A 67 0.69 -5.90 -3.27
N VAL A 68 0.49 -4.79 -4.01
CA VAL A 68 -0.04 -3.53 -3.46
C VAL A 68 -1.42 -3.77 -2.84
N HIS A 69 -2.33 -4.44 -3.55
CA HIS A 69 -3.64 -4.80 -3.02
C HIS A 69 -3.52 -5.63 -1.74
N ASN A 70 -2.67 -6.65 -1.73
CA ASN A 70 -2.47 -7.52 -0.57
C ASN A 70 -2.02 -6.72 0.66
N ILE A 71 -1.06 -5.81 0.50
CA ILE A 71 -0.54 -4.97 1.59
C ILE A 71 -1.62 -4.02 2.11
N VAL A 72 -2.33 -3.32 1.23
CA VAL A 72 -3.36 -2.35 1.61
C VAL A 72 -4.55 -3.04 2.27
N PHE A 73 -4.98 -4.18 1.75
CA PHE A 73 -6.14 -4.92 2.27
C PHE A 73 -5.82 -5.63 3.58
N ASN A 74 -4.65 -6.27 3.69
CA ASN A 74 -4.31 -7.06 4.87
C ASN A 74 -3.60 -6.26 5.96
N GLY A 75 -2.96 -5.16 5.61
CA GLY A 75 -2.08 -4.41 6.50
C GLY A 75 -0.71 -5.12 6.64
N PRO A 76 0.41 -4.37 6.63
CA PRO A 76 1.75 -4.96 6.64
C PRO A 76 2.04 -5.77 7.90
N LEU A 77 1.52 -5.35 9.07
CA LEU A 77 1.77 -6.05 10.33
C LEU A 77 1.10 -7.42 10.38
N ARG A 78 -0.12 -7.54 9.84
CA ARG A 78 -0.82 -8.84 9.75
C ARG A 78 -0.04 -9.82 8.89
N ILE A 79 0.41 -9.37 7.71
CA ILE A 79 1.23 -10.19 6.81
C ILE A 79 2.51 -10.67 7.52
N MET A 80 3.19 -9.80 8.27
CA MET A 80 4.38 -10.20 9.03
C MET A 80 4.08 -11.21 10.14
N ALA A 81 2.97 -11.02 10.87
CA ALA A 81 2.56 -11.93 11.93
C ALA A 81 2.25 -13.33 11.38
N GLU A 82 1.53 -13.41 10.27
CA GLU A 82 1.24 -14.66 9.57
C GLU A 82 2.54 -15.34 9.12
N ASN A 83 3.48 -14.60 8.51
CA ASN A 83 4.78 -15.15 8.10
C ASN A 83 5.59 -15.67 9.29
N ARG A 84 5.59 -14.96 10.43
CA ARG A 84 6.28 -15.42 11.65
C ARG A 84 5.72 -16.73 12.16
N LEU A 85 4.40 -16.89 12.17
CA LEU A 85 3.74 -18.14 12.59
C LEU A 85 4.12 -19.30 11.67
N HIS A 86 4.08 -19.08 10.35
CA HIS A 86 4.49 -20.10 9.38
C HIS A 86 5.96 -20.51 9.57
N LYS A 87 6.86 -19.54 9.76
CA LYS A 87 8.28 -19.83 10.04
C LYS A 87 8.45 -20.65 11.32
N SER A 88 7.79 -20.26 12.41
CA SER A 88 7.87 -20.97 13.69
C SER A 88 7.37 -22.42 13.60
N ASN A 89 6.39 -22.69 12.74
CA ASN A 89 5.87 -24.05 12.53
C ASN A 89 6.82 -24.92 11.69
N LEU A 90 7.59 -24.32 10.78
CA LEU A 90 8.62 -25.04 10.02
C LEU A 90 9.82 -25.38 10.93
N ASP A 91 10.25 -24.42 11.74
CA ASP A 91 11.39 -24.59 12.66
C ASP A 91 11.11 -25.64 13.76
N SER A 92 9.84 -25.96 14.06
CA SER A 92 9.47 -27.01 15.03
C SER A 92 9.39 -28.42 14.42
N LEU A 93 9.47 -28.55 13.10
CA LEU A 93 9.42 -29.82 12.35
C LEU A 93 10.81 -30.31 11.91
N THR A 94 11.86 -29.50 12.12
CA THR A 94 13.27 -29.80 11.79
C THR A 94 14.12 -29.95 13.04
#